data_AF-A0A2I0T9I5-F1
#
_entry.id   AF-A0A2I0T9I5-F1
#
_cell.length_a   1.000
_cell.length_b   1.000
_cell.length_c   1.000
_cell.angle_alpha   90.00
_cell.angle_beta   90.00
_cell.angle_gamma   90.00
#
_symmetry.space_group_name_H-M   'P 1'
#
loop_
_entity.id
_entity.type
_entity.pdbx_description
1 polymer ?
#
loop_
_entity_poly.entity_id
_entity_poly.type
_entity_poly.pdbx_seq_one_letter_code
_entity_poly.pdbx_strand_id
1 'polypeptide(L)'
;MRFSCIIGPNGSGKSNIMDAISFVTCEKIANLRVKSVRELIHGAHVGKPVSSTASVKIVYCEENAEEKTFARVIRGSCTEFLFNDKSVSRSTYISELEKIGILVKARNFLIFQGTVESIAMKKPKERTQLFERISNSWEYAEDYAQKKKKMRQAEEDAQFNYNKKKSVAAERKQAKTEKEEAEHYQMLLKDLDEERIQLKLFRLYHNEKNIDFLKKSLDEKNVEASIKKESLSTAEDAFRAKKKALGVLNRDQQHMEREMSESLAEKKQQEEVLTKEIENSTIRIAEVNEELNKIVGELQNAKIDYHEGSRQQMKAEILESLKRLYPDSVVIE
;
A
#
# COMPACT_ATOMS: atom_id res chain seq x y z
N MET A 1 -74.70 -7.35 69.76
CA MET A 1 -73.90 -8.59 69.87
C MET A 1 -74.54 -9.47 70.93
N ARG A 2 -74.97 -10.68 70.57
CA ARG A 2 -75.36 -11.71 71.55
C ARG A 2 -74.11 -12.53 71.86
N PHE A 3 -73.81 -12.76 73.14
CA PHE A 3 -72.64 -13.50 73.60
C PHE A 3 -73.09 -14.64 74.50
N SER A 4 -72.56 -15.83 74.23
CA SER A 4 -72.84 -17.04 75.02
C SER A 4 -71.53 -17.60 75.56
N CYS A 5 -71.53 -18.02 76.83
CA CYS A 5 -70.36 -18.58 77.50
C CYS A 5 -70.68 -19.99 78.03
N ILE A 6 -69.70 -20.89 77.95
CA ILE A 6 -69.79 -22.25 78.48
C ILE A 6 -68.83 -22.35 79.68
N ILE A 7 -69.37 -22.58 80.88
CA ILE A 7 -68.61 -22.66 82.14
C ILE A 7 -68.75 -24.03 82.79
N GLY A 8 -67.82 -24.39 83.67
CA GLY A 8 -67.81 -25.67 84.38
C GLY A 8 -66.43 -26.02 84.96
N PRO A 9 -66.34 -26.97 85.91
CA PRO A 9 -65.08 -27.34 86.57
C PRO A 9 -64.09 -28.03 85.62
N ASN A 10 -62.81 -28.09 85.98
CA ASN A 10 -61.81 -28.82 85.19
C ASN A 10 -62.19 -30.30 85.06
N GLY A 11 -62.04 -30.85 83.85
CA GLY A 11 -62.46 -32.22 83.55
C GLY A 11 -63.95 -32.42 83.27
N SER A 12 -64.80 -31.38 83.36
CA SER A 12 -66.26 -31.49 83.13
C SER A 12 -66.67 -31.69 81.66
N GLY A 13 -65.73 -31.89 80.74
CA GLY A 13 -66.01 -32.14 79.32
C GLY A 13 -66.26 -30.90 78.45
N LYS A 14 -66.04 -29.67 78.93
CA LYS A 14 -66.23 -28.42 78.13
C LYS A 14 -65.54 -28.47 76.77
N SER A 15 -64.29 -28.92 76.73
CA SER A 15 -63.51 -29.04 75.49
C SER A 15 -64.09 -30.06 74.50
N ASN A 16 -64.91 -31.02 74.96
CA ASN A 16 -65.55 -31.99 74.07
C ASN A 16 -66.62 -31.32 73.20
N ILE A 17 -67.23 -30.22 73.66
CA ILE A 17 -68.15 -29.41 72.84
C ILE A 17 -67.38 -28.78 71.67
N MET A 18 -66.17 -28.27 71.93
CA MET A 18 -65.31 -27.73 70.87
C MET A 18 -64.89 -28.82 69.87
N ASP A 19 -64.59 -30.03 70.34
CA ASP A 19 -64.31 -31.16 69.45
C ASP A 19 -65.53 -31.58 68.63
N ALA A 20 -66.73 -31.53 69.21
CA ALA A 20 -67.99 -31.80 68.50
C ALA A 20 -68.23 -30.79 67.38
N ILE A 21 -68.03 -29.49 67.66
CA ILE A 21 -68.11 -28.42 66.64
C ILE A 21 -67.04 -28.65 65.56
N SER A 22 -65.80 -28.91 65.95
CA SER A 22 -64.70 -29.18 65.01
C SER A 22 -64.98 -30.40 64.13
N PHE A 23 -65.62 -31.43 64.70
CA PHE A 23 -65.99 -32.65 63.99
C PHE A 23 -67.02 -32.38 62.89
N VAL A 24 -68.10 -31.66 63.19
CA VAL A 24 -69.17 -31.34 62.23
C VAL A 24 -68.74 -30.28 61.20
N THR A 25 -67.82 -29.38 61.53
CA THR A 25 -67.21 -28.43 60.58
C THR A 25 -66.07 -29.02 59.76
N CYS A 26 -65.94 -30.36 59.70
CA CYS A 26 -64.99 -31.07 58.85
C CYS A 26 -63.50 -30.86 59.15
N GLU A 27 -63.13 -30.56 60.39
CA GLU A 27 -61.73 -30.44 60.79
C GLU A 27 -61.00 -31.79 60.65
N LYS A 28 -59.68 -31.76 60.37
CA LYS A 28 -58.89 -32.99 60.26
C LYS A 28 -58.78 -33.67 61.63
N ILE A 29 -58.88 -35.00 61.66
CA ILE A 29 -58.78 -35.81 62.88
C ILE A 29 -57.46 -35.56 63.62
N ALA A 30 -56.37 -35.35 62.88
CA ALA A 30 -55.05 -35.05 63.45
C ALA A 30 -55.01 -33.75 64.29
N ASN A 31 -56.01 -32.87 64.16
CA ASN A 31 -56.14 -31.67 64.99
C ASN A 31 -57.13 -31.85 66.15
N LEU A 32 -57.89 -32.95 66.16
CA LEU A 32 -58.70 -33.32 67.31
C LEU A 32 -57.80 -34.02 68.33
N ARG A 33 -58.26 -34.08 69.58
CA ARG A 33 -57.53 -34.72 70.68
C ARG A 33 -57.54 -36.26 70.63
N VAL A 34 -58.00 -36.84 69.53
CA VAL A 34 -58.19 -38.27 69.31
C VAL A 34 -57.39 -38.75 68.10
N LYS A 35 -56.98 -40.02 68.10
CA LYS A 35 -56.20 -40.59 66.98
C LYS A 35 -57.10 -41.10 65.85
N SER A 36 -58.33 -41.50 66.19
CA SER A 36 -59.29 -42.08 65.25
C SER A 36 -60.69 -41.52 65.48
N VAL A 37 -61.50 -41.46 64.42
CA VAL A 37 -62.91 -41.04 64.50
C VAL A 37 -63.71 -41.93 65.45
N ARG A 38 -63.38 -43.23 65.54
CA ARG A 38 -64.06 -44.18 66.43
C ARG A 38 -63.89 -43.83 67.91
N GLU A 39 -62.80 -43.17 68.28
CA GLU A 39 -62.52 -42.77 69.66
C GLU A 39 -63.42 -41.62 70.13
N LEU A 40 -64.10 -40.92 69.20
CA LEU A 40 -65.11 -39.90 69.53
C LEU A 40 -66.40 -40.51 70.09
N ILE A 41 -66.62 -41.82 69.90
CA ILE A 41 -67.80 -42.51 70.42
C ILE A 41 -67.65 -42.66 71.94
N HIS A 42 -68.73 -42.37 72.67
CA HIS A 42 -68.76 -42.48 74.12
C HIS A 42 -68.33 -43.90 74.58
N GLY A 43 -67.40 -43.95 75.54
CA GLY A 43 -66.82 -45.19 76.07
C GLY A 43 -65.72 -45.84 75.21
N ALA A 44 -65.48 -45.37 73.97
CA ALA A 44 -64.48 -45.97 73.08
C ALA A 44 -63.03 -45.84 73.62
N HIS A 45 -62.71 -44.73 74.29
CA HIS A 45 -61.39 -44.49 74.89
C HIS A 45 -61.05 -45.44 76.06
N VAL A 46 -62.04 -46.09 76.67
CA VAL A 46 -61.88 -47.10 77.74
C VAL A 46 -62.07 -48.53 77.20
N GLY A 47 -62.12 -48.69 75.87
CA GLY A 47 -62.33 -49.98 75.22
C GLY A 47 -63.76 -50.54 75.33
N LYS A 48 -64.73 -49.73 75.79
CA LYS A 48 -66.14 -50.12 75.95
C LYS A 48 -67.06 -49.13 75.23
N PRO A 49 -67.06 -49.10 73.88
CA PRO A 49 -67.93 -48.20 73.13
C PRO A 49 -69.40 -48.53 73.37
N VAL A 50 -70.21 -47.52 73.73
CA VAL A 50 -71.63 -47.68 74.05
C VAL A 50 -72.49 -47.88 72.79
N SER A 51 -71.97 -47.50 71.62
CA SER A 51 -72.64 -47.65 70.32
C SER A 51 -71.59 -47.88 69.23
N SER A 52 -72.03 -48.37 68.08
CA SER A 52 -71.23 -48.41 66.83
C SER A 52 -71.36 -47.13 66.00
N THR A 53 -72.22 -46.20 66.45
CA THR A 53 -72.55 -44.96 65.75
C THR A 53 -72.59 -43.77 66.70
N ALA A 54 -72.27 -42.59 66.16
CA ALA A 54 -72.44 -41.30 66.84
C ALA A 54 -72.74 -40.23 65.79
N SER A 55 -73.47 -39.18 66.17
CA SER A 55 -73.77 -38.07 65.25
C SER A 55 -73.70 -36.72 65.97
N VAL A 56 -73.29 -35.70 65.23
CA VAL A 56 -73.33 -34.30 65.68
C VAL A 56 -74.10 -33.52 64.62
N LYS A 57 -75.09 -32.74 65.05
CA LYS A 57 -75.91 -31.86 64.21
C LYS A 57 -75.80 -30.43 64.72
N ILE A 58 -75.46 -29.49 63.83
CA ILE A 58 -75.55 -28.05 64.05
C ILE A 58 -76.69 -27.52 63.19
N VAL A 59 -77.51 -26.66 63.79
CA VAL A 59 -78.56 -25.90 63.10
C VAL A 59 -78.10 -24.45 63.06
N TYR A 60 -77.90 -23.93 61.86
CA TYR A 60 -77.54 -22.55 61.59
C TYR A 60 -78.79 -21.80 61.15
N CYS A 61 -79.18 -20.76 61.89
CA CYS A 61 -80.35 -19.93 61.58
C CYS A 61 -79.86 -18.63 60.94
N GLU A 62 -80.32 -18.37 59.71
CA GLU A 62 -80.03 -17.13 58.98
C GLU A 62 -80.91 -15.98 59.45
N GLU A 63 -80.54 -14.75 59.08
CA GLU A 63 -81.30 -13.55 59.43
C GLU A 63 -82.75 -13.59 58.90
N ASN A 64 -82.99 -14.31 57.81
CA ASN A 64 -84.30 -14.52 57.21
C ASN A 64 -85.12 -15.64 57.89
N ALA A 65 -84.67 -16.15 59.04
CA ALA A 65 -85.22 -17.32 59.75
C ALA A 65 -85.18 -18.65 58.97
N GLU A 66 -84.41 -18.73 57.89
CA GLU A 66 -84.10 -20.01 57.23
C GLU A 66 -83.10 -20.81 58.07
N GLU A 67 -83.41 -22.09 58.28
CA GLU A 67 -82.53 -23.01 59.01
C GLU A 67 -81.74 -23.92 58.06
N LYS A 68 -80.42 -23.88 58.17
CA LYS A 68 -79.50 -24.79 57.52
C LYS A 68 -78.98 -25.81 58.53
N THR A 69 -79.24 -27.08 58.26
CA THR A 69 -78.80 -28.18 59.11
C THR A 69 -77.54 -28.81 58.55
N PHE A 70 -76.52 -28.93 59.39
CA PHE A 70 -75.25 -29.59 59.11
C PHE A 70 -75.06 -30.74 60.09
N ALA A 71 -75.07 -31.99 59.61
CA ALA A 71 -74.85 -33.15 60.46
C ALA A 71 -73.75 -34.06 59.91
N ARG A 72 -72.96 -34.60 60.82
CA ARG A 72 -71.93 -35.59 60.50
C ARG A 72 -72.13 -36.82 61.37
N VAL A 73 -72.20 -37.98 60.72
CA VAL A 73 -72.51 -39.27 61.37
C VAL A 73 -71.32 -40.20 61.22
N ILE A 74 -70.94 -40.85 62.31
CA ILE A 74 -69.94 -41.91 62.37
C ILE A 74 -70.68 -43.24 62.24
N ARG A 75 -70.31 -44.05 61.25
CA ARG A 75 -70.77 -45.44 61.09
C ARG A 75 -69.55 -46.35 60.90
N GLY A 76 -69.19 -47.09 61.94
CA GLY A 76 -67.98 -47.91 61.93
C GLY A 76 -66.72 -47.06 61.79
N SER A 77 -65.95 -47.23 60.70
CA SER A 77 -64.78 -46.38 60.38
C SER A 77 -65.09 -45.22 59.44
N CYS A 78 -66.30 -45.15 58.89
CA CYS A 78 -66.67 -44.16 57.89
C CYS A 78 -67.42 -42.99 58.52
N THR A 79 -67.37 -41.83 57.87
CA THR A 79 -68.23 -40.69 58.21
C THR A 79 -69.12 -40.33 57.05
N GLU A 80 -70.41 -40.23 57.31
CA GLU A 80 -71.42 -39.71 56.39
C GLU A 80 -71.67 -38.22 56.69
N PHE A 81 -71.92 -37.43 55.66
CA PHE A 81 -72.21 -35.99 55.77
C PHE A 81 -73.64 -35.76 55.33
N LEU A 82 -74.42 -35.04 56.15
CA LEU A 82 -75.80 -34.71 55.87
C LEU A 82 -75.98 -33.20 55.88
N PHE A 83 -76.53 -32.66 54.80
CA PHE A 83 -76.94 -31.27 54.70
C PHE A 83 -78.46 -31.22 54.52
N ASN A 84 -79.16 -30.50 55.40
CA ASN A 84 -80.63 -30.49 55.47
C ASN A 84 -81.22 -31.91 55.48
N ASP A 85 -80.65 -32.76 56.33
CA ASP A 85 -81.00 -34.18 56.52
C ASP A 85 -80.86 -35.07 55.27
N LYS A 86 -80.23 -34.57 54.21
CA LYS A 86 -79.89 -35.34 52.99
C LYS A 86 -78.42 -35.70 52.96
N SER A 87 -78.10 -36.96 52.64
CA SER A 87 -76.71 -37.41 52.47
C SER A 87 -76.06 -36.70 51.27
N VAL A 88 -74.91 -36.10 51.50
CA VAL A 88 -74.16 -35.34 50.49
C VAL A 88 -72.69 -35.74 50.49
N SER A 89 -72.01 -35.46 49.37
CA SER A 89 -70.57 -35.64 49.29
C SER A 89 -69.85 -34.65 50.20
N ARG A 90 -68.61 -34.98 50.60
CA ARG A 90 -67.77 -34.10 51.43
C ARG A 90 -67.52 -32.75 50.75
N SER A 91 -67.32 -32.72 49.42
CA SER A 91 -67.05 -31.48 48.69
C SER A 91 -68.28 -30.58 48.68
N THR A 92 -69.47 -31.13 48.44
CA THR A 92 -70.74 -30.37 48.51
C THR A 92 -70.95 -29.81 49.91
N TYR A 93 -70.75 -30.62 50.96
CA TYR A 93 -70.90 -30.20 52.34
C TYR A 93 -69.95 -29.06 52.72
N ILE A 94 -68.67 -29.15 52.31
CA ILE A 94 -67.69 -28.07 52.52
C ILE A 94 -68.10 -26.81 51.76
N SER A 95 -68.59 -26.92 50.52
CA SER A 95 -69.05 -25.77 49.75
C SER A 95 -70.23 -25.05 50.42
N GLU A 96 -71.18 -25.78 51.01
CA GLU A 96 -72.28 -25.16 51.78
C GLU A 96 -71.79 -24.49 53.08
N LEU A 97 -70.77 -25.04 53.75
CA LEU A 97 -70.11 -24.37 54.89
C LEU A 97 -69.36 -23.10 54.46
N GLU A 98 -68.71 -23.12 53.29
CA GLU A 98 -67.99 -21.96 52.76
C GLU A 98 -68.96 -20.82 52.40
N LYS A 99 -70.18 -21.13 51.93
CA LYS A 99 -71.24 -20.13 51.67
C LYS A 99 -71.69 -19.37 52.92
N ILE A 100 -71.62 -19.98 54.10
CA ILE A 100 -71.90 -19.31 55.38
C ILE A 100 -70.65 -18.67 56.01
N GLY A 101 -69.53 -18.61 55.27
CA GLY A 101 -68.29 -17.97 55.71
C GLY A 101 -67.36 -18.85 56.54
N ILE A 102 -67.66 -20.15 56.69
CA ILE A 102 -66.84 -21.10 57.43
C ILE A 102 -65.84 -21.75 56.46
N LEU A 103 -64.61 -21.21 56.43
CA LEU A 103 -63.52 -21.72 55.59
C LEU A 103 -62.76 -22.84 56.30
N VAL A 104 -63.19 -24.09 56.10
CA VAL A 104 -62.59 -25.29 56.71
C VAL A 104 -61.08 -25.40 56.46
N LYS A 105 -60.61 -25.00 55.26
CA LYS A 105 -59.18 -25.05 54.91
C LYS A 105 -58.35 -23.95 55.59
N ALA A 106 -58.94 -22.77 55.83
CA ALA A 106 -58.25 -21.62 56.41
C ALA A 106 -58.21 -21.67 57.94
N ARG A 107 -59.10 -22.44 58.59
CA ARG A 107 -59.24 -22.53 60.05
C ARG A 107 -59.36 -21.17 60.72
N ASN A 108 -60.08 -20.25 60.09
CA ASN A 108 -60.23 -18.86 60.53
C ASN A 108 -61.18 -18.69 61.73
N PHE A 109 -61.92 -19.74 62.12
CA PHE A 109 -63.01 -19.65 63.09
C PHE A 109 -62.80 -20.49 64.37
N LEU A 110 -61.79 -21.35 64.42
CA LEU A 110 -61.49 -22.19 65.59
C LEU A 110 -60.12 -21.83 66.17
N ILE A 111 -60.09 -21.54 67.48
CA ILE A 111 -58.88 -21.23 68.22
C ILE A 111 -58.73 -22.27 69.33
N PHE A 112 -57.83 -23.23 69.15
CA PHE A 112 -57.51 -24.22 70.17
C PHE A 112 -56.57 -23.63 71.22
N GLN A 113 -56.51 -24.26 72.40
CA GLN A 113 -55.54 -23.91 73.43
C GLN A 113 -54.10 -23.90 72.85
N GLY A 114 -53.33 -22.86 73.17
CA GLY A 114 -51.98 -22.66 72.62
C GLY A 114 -51.92 -22.13 71.18
N THR A 115 -53.05 -22.05 70.46
CA THR A 115 -53.06 -21.55 69.08
C THR A 115 -52.71 -20.06 69.02
N VAL A 116 -53.15 -19.27 70.00
CA VAL A 116 -52.88 -17.81 70.05
C VAL A 116 -51.37 -17.54 70.11
N GLU A 117 -50.65 -18.23 71.00
CA GLU A 117 -49.19 -18.13 71.10
C GLU A 117 -48.52 -18.60 69.82
N SER A 118 -48.99 -19.73 69.24
CA SER A 118 -48.45 -20.26 67.99
C SER A 118 -48.58 -19.28 66.82
N ILE A 119 -49.71 -18.56 66.73
CA ILE A 119 -49.95 -17.53 65.70
C ILE A 119 -49.03 -16.33 65.91
N ALA A 120 -48.84 -15.89 67.15
CA ALA A 120 -47.93 -14.79 67.47
C ALA A 120 -46.48 -15.12 67.10
N MET A 121 -46.07 -16.39 67.28
CA MET A 121 -44.71 -16.88 66.99
C MET A 121 -44.47 -17.22 65.51
N LYS A 122 -45.48 -17.14 64.63
CA LYS A 122 -45.29 -17.44 63.19
C LYS A 122 -44.35 -16.47 62.51
N LYS A 123 -43.49 -17.01 61.64
CA LYS A 123 -42.64 -16.20 60.76
C LYS A 123 -43.49 -15.35 59.81
N PRO A 124 -43.00 -14.19 59.34
CA PRO A 124 -43.75 -13.33 58.42
C PRO A 124 -44.29 -14.06 57.19
N LYS A 125 -43.49 -14.96 56.58
CA LYS A 125 -43.92 -15.76 55.42
C LYS A 125 -45.09 -16.72 55.72
N GLU A 126 -45.09 -17.34 56.88
CA GLU A 126 -46.18 -18.24 57.30
C GLU A 126 -47.45 -17.46 57.62
N ARG A 127 -47.28 -16.23 58.11
CA ARG A 127 -48.38 -15.29 58.37
C ARG A 127 -49.01 -14.78 57.08
N THR A 128 -48.20 -14.42 56.07
CA THR A 128 -48.72 -14.04 54.75
C THR A 128 -49.44 -15.21 54.07
N GLN A 129 -48.94 -16.44 54.22
CA GLN A 129 -49.64 -17.63 53.73
C GLN A 129 -50.99 -17.85 54.43
N LEU A 130 -51.09 -17.53 55.72
CA LEU A 130 -52.38 -17.57 56.42
C LEU A 130 -53.37 -16.58 55.80
N PHE A 131 -52.92 -15.33 55.55
CA PHE A 131 -53.75 -14.33 54.88
C PHE A 131 -54.13 -14.75 53.45
N GLU A 132 -53.20 -15.30 52.69
CA GLU A 132 -53.42 -15.79 51.33
C GLU A 132 -54.45 -16.92 51.25
N ARG A 133 -54.50 -17.78 52.29
CA ARG A 133 -55.54 -18.81 52.44
C ARG A 133 -56.89 -18.22 52.82
N ILE A 134 -56.91 -17.17 53.64
CA ILE A 134 -58.15 -16.49 54.04
C ILE A 134 -58.74 -15.69 52.86
N SER A 135 -57.90 -15.07 52.03
CA SER A 135 -58.32 -14.34 50.83
C SER A 135 -58.66 -15.23 49.65
N ASN A 136 -58.49 -16.55 49.76
CA ASN A 136 -58.57 -17.52 48.65
C ASN A 136 -57.63 -17.22 47.46
N SER A 137 -56.68 -16.31 47.59
CA SER A 137 -55.79 -15.94 46.48
C SER A 137 -54.76 -17.02 46.14
N TRP A 138 -54.60 -18.02 47.01
CA TRP A 138 -53.72 -19.16 46.79
C TRP A 138 -54.08 -19.96 45.52
N GLU A 139 -55.32 -19.91 45.06
CA GLU A 139 -55.76 -20.57 43.82
C GLU A 139 -55.05 -20.02 42.58
N TYR A 140 -54.69 -18.73 42.61
CA TYR A 140 -53.97 -18.06 41.52
C TYR A 140 -52.46 -18.22 41.60
N ALA A 141 -51.92 -18.81 42.67
CA ALA A 141 -50.47 -18.89 42.88
C ALA A 141 -49.77 -19.70 41.79
N GLU A 142 -50.37 -20.83 41.38
CA GLU A 142 -49.82 -21.69 40.32
C GLU A 142 -49.88 -20.99 38.96
N ASP A 143 -51.03 -20.43 38.60
CA ASP A 143 -51.20 -19.67 37.36
C ASP A 143 -50.24 -18.48 37.26
N TYR A 144 -50.06 -17.75 38.38
CA TYR A 144 -49.11 -16.65 38.47
C TYR A 144 -47.67 -17.14 38.25
N ALA A 145 -47.26 -18.23 38.89
CA ALA A 145 -45.93 -18.80 38.74
C ALA A 145 -45.66 -19.23 37.29
N GLN A 146 -46.63 -19.89 36.65
CA GLN A 146 -46.53 -20.30 35.24
C GLN A 146 -46.43 -19.10 34.29
N LYS A 147 -47.30 -18.10 34.46
CA LYS A 147 -47.27 -16.87 33.64
C LYS A 147 -45.97 -16.10 33.84
N LYS A 148 -45.48 -15.99 35.08
CA LYS A 148 -44.19 -15.36 35.39
C LYS A 148 -43.02 -16.08 34.75
N LYS A 149 -43.05 -17.41 34.68
CA LYS A 149 -42.03 -18.21 33.98
C LYS A 149 -42.04 -17.93 32.46
N LYS A 150 -43.23 -17.94 31.84
CA LYS A 150 -43.38 -17.63 30.40
C LYS A 150 -42.95 -16.20 30.08
N MET A 151 -43.30 -15.24 30.92
CA MET A 151 -42.88 -13.84 30.79
C MET A 151 -41.35 -13.72 30.78
N ARG A 152 -40.66 -14.35 31.73
CA ARG A 152 -39.20 -14.34 31.79
C ARG A 152 -38.55 -14.95 30.55
N GLN A 153 -39.07 -16.08 30.07
CA GLN A 153 -38.58 -16.71 28.84
C GLN A 153 -38.75 -15.78 27.63
N ALA A 154 -39.91 -15.11 27.50
CA ALA A 154 -40.14 -14.15 26.43
C ALA A 154 -39.23 -12.92 26.52
N GLU A 155 -38.93 -12.44 27.73
CA GLU A 155 -37.96 -11.35 27.96
C GLU A 155 -36.54 -11.76 27.54
N GLU A 156 -36.11 -12.97 27.90
CA GLU A 156 -34.80 -13.53 27.51
C GLU A 156 -34.69 -13.68 25.98
N ASP A 157 -35.72 -14.23 25.33
CA ASP A 157 -35.77 -14.39 23.88
C ASP A 157 -35.79 -13.04 23.15
N ALA A 158 -36.54 -12.06 23.67
CA ALA A 158 -36.57 -10.71 23.12
C ALA A 158 -35.19 -10.03 23.21
N GLN A 159 -34.52 -10.17 24.36
CA GLN A 159 -33.17 -9.62 24.55
C GLN A 159 -32.15 -10.28 23.62
N PHE A 160 -32.23 -11.61 23.44
CA PHE A 160 -31.38 -12.35 22.52
C PHE A 160 -31.59 -11.89 21.07
N ASN A 161 -32.85 -11.80 20.63
CA ASN A 161 -33.19 -11.34 19.28
C ASN A 161 -32.76 -9.89 19.02
N TYR A 162 -32.88 -9.02 20.03
CA TYR A 162 -32.41 -7.64 19.95
C TYR A 162 -30.89 -7.57 19.74
N ASN A 163 -30.13 -8.35 20.52
CA ASN A 163 -28.67 -8.44 20.38
C ASN A 163 -28.27 -8.99 19.01
N LYS A 164 -28.96 -10.02 18.52
CA LYS A 164 -28.74 -10.59 17.18
C LYS A 164 -29.00 -9.56 16.08
N LYS A 165 -30.12 -8.83 16.16
CA LYS A 165 -30.43 -7.73 15.22
C LYS A 165 -29.34 -6.65 15.23
N LYS A 166 -28.81 -6.30 16.40
CA LYS A 166 -27.71 -5.33 16.52
C LYS A 166 -26.44 -5.83 15.84
N SER A 167 -26.09 -7.11 15.98
CA SER A 167 -24.93 -7.71 15.28
C SER A 167 -25.10 -7.66 13.77
N VAL A 168 -26.24 -8.10 13.25
CA VAL A 168 -26.54 -8.09 11.81
C VAL A 168 -26.53 -6.66 11.24
N ALA A 169 -26.99 -5.67 12.01
CA ALA A 169 -26.93 -4.26 11.60
C ALA A 169 -25.48 -3.74 11.50
N ALA A 170 -24.59 -4.18 12.41
CA ALA A 170 -23.17 -3.86 12.35
C ALA A 170 -22.48 -4.52 11.15
N GLU A 171 -22.75 -5.81 10.90
CA GLU A 171 -22.26 -6.54 9.72
C GLU A 171 -22.72 -5.88 8.42
N ARG A 172 -24.00 -5.48 8.34
CA ARG A 172 -24.53 -4.75 7.18
C ARG A 172 -23.84 -3.42 6.96
N LYS A 173 -23.51 -2.69 8.03
CA LYS A 173 -22.78 -1.42 7.93
C LYS A 173 -21.37 -1.66 7.39
N GLN A 174 -20.67 -2.67 7.90
CA GLN A 174 -19.34 -3.05 7.44
C GLN A 174 -19.35 -3.44 5.95
N ALA A 175 -20.27 -4.32 5.55
CA ALA A 175 -20.43 -4.73 4.14
C ALA A 175 -20.76 -3.54 3.21
N LYS A 176 -21.48 -2.51 3.71
CA LYS A 176 -21.73 -1.28 2.93
C LYS A 176 -20.44 -0.51 2.69
N THR A 177 -19.62 -0.34 3.73
CA THR A 177 -18.32 0.35 3.61
C THR A 177 -17.39 -0.38 2.63
N GLU A 178 -17.30 -1.71 2.73
CA GLU A 178 -16.48 -2.54 1.84
C GLU A 178 -16.96 -2.43 0.37
N LYS A 179 -18.29 -2.38 0.17
CA LYS A 179 -18.86 -2.15 -1.16
C LYS A 179 -18.46 -0.77 -1.71
N GLU A 180 -18.60 0.29 -0.92
CA GLU A 180 -18.26 1.66 -1.32
C GLU A 180 -16.76 1.78 -1.66
N GLU A 181 -15.89 1.15 -0.86
CA GLU A 181 -14.45 1.11 -1.11
C GLU A 181 -14.11 0.37 -2.42
N ALA A 182 -14.77 -0.76 -2.67
CA ALA A 182 -14.60 -1.52 -3.92
C ALA A 182 -15.08 -0.73 -5.14
N GLU A 183 -16.22 -0.03 -5.05
CA GLU A 183 -16.74 0.84 -6.12
C GLU A 183 -15.78 2.01 -6.39
N HIS A 184 -15.28 2.65 -5.33
CA HIS A 184 -14.29 3.73 -5.44
C HIS A 184 -12.98 3.23 -6.09
N TYR A 185 -12.49 2.06 -5.69
CA TYR A 185 -11.30 1.45 -6.30
C TYR A 185 -11.50 1.19 -7.81
N GLN A 186 -12.68 0.71 -8.21
CA GLN A 186 -13.00 0.52 -9.64
C GLN A 186 -13.04 1.84 -10.42
N MET A 187 -13.53 2.93 -9.81
CA MET A 187 -13.46 4.26 -10.42
C MET A 187 -12.01 4.71 -10.60
N LEU A 188 -11.18 4.60 -9.57
CA LEU A 188 -9.75 4.96 -9.66
C LEU A 188 -9.01 4.15 -10.73
N LEU A 189 -9.35 2.88 -10.94
CA LEU A 189 -8.76 2.07 -12.01
C LEU A 189 -9.12 2.62 -13.40
N LYS A 190 -10.37 3.05 -13.60
CA LYS A 190 -10.78 3.68 -14.86
C LYS A 190 -10.04 4.98 -15.10
N ASP A 191 -9.98 5.85 -14.08
CA ASP A 191 -9.26 7.13 -14.17
C ASP A 191 -7.77 6.90 -14.47
N LEU A 192 -7.15 5.91 -13.81
CA LEU A 192 -5.76 5.54 -14.07
C LEU A 192 -5.55 5.07 -15.51
N ASP A 193 -6.47 4.28 -16.06
CA ASP A 193 -6.37 3.81 -17.44
C ASP A 193 -6.57 4.96 -18.45
N GLU A 194 -7.49 5.89 -18.19
CA GLU A 194 -7.67 7.10 -19.00
C GLU A 194 -6.40 7.96 -19.00
N GLU A 195 -5.83 8.25 -17.83
CA GLU A 195 -4.59 9.02 -17.70
C GLU A 195 -3.40 8.31 -18.37
N ARG A 196 -3.33 6.97 -18.28
CA ARG A 196 -2.32 6.17 -19.00
C ARG A 196 -2.47 6.29 -20.51
N ILE A 197 -3.71 6.29 -21.02
CA ILE A 197 -3.97 6.49 -22.44
C ILE A 197 -3.54 7.89 -22.85
N GLN A 198 -3.90 8.93 -22.09
CA GLN A 198 -3.48 10.31 -22.36
C GLN A 198 -1.95 10.45 -22.38
N LEU A 199 -1.24 9.87 -21.41
CA LEU A 199 0.23 9.88 -21.38
C LEU A 199 0.83 9.19 -22.61
N LYS A 200 0.28 8.04 -23.02
CA LYS A 200 0.74 7.33 -24.22
C LYS A 200 0.51 8.16 -25.49
N LEU A 201 -0.66 8.80 -25.62
CA LEU A 201 -0.97 9.70 -26.73
C LEU A 201 -0.04 10.91 -26.76
N PHE A 202 0.23 11.52 -25.61
CA PHE A 202 1.16 12.64 -25.49
C PHE A 202 2.58 12.25 -25.93
N ARG A 203 3.06 11.08 -25.51
CA ARG A 203 4.36 10.54 -25.96
C ARG A 203 4.38 10.26 -27.45
N LEU A 204 3.31 9.68 -28.00
CA LEU A 204 3.19 9.42 -29.44
C LEU A 204 3.26 10.73 -30.24
N TYR A 205 2.52 11.76 -29.83
CA TYR A 205 2.53 13.08 -30.46
C TYR A 205 3.94 13.69 -30.52
N HIS A 206 4.68 13.65 -29.39
CA HIS A 206 6.05 14.18 -29.37
C HIS A 206 7.02 13.33 -30.19
N ASN A 207 6.86 12.01 -30.20
CA ASN A 207 7.65 11.13 -31.04
C ASN A 207 7.41 11.41 -32.53
N GLU A 208 6.15 11.61 -32.95
CA GLU A 208 5.81 11.99 -34.32
C GLU A 208 6.44 13.34 -34.70
N LYS A 209 6.32 14.36 -33.83
CA LYS A 209 6.99 15.65 -34.06
C LYS A 209 8.51 15.53 -34.15
N ASN A 210 9.12 14.70 -33.31
CA ASN A 210 10.57 14.45 -33.36
C ASN A 210 10.96 13.72 -34.65
N ILE A 211 10.18 12.74 -35.09
CA ILE A 211 10.40 12.05 -36.36
C ILE A 211 10.31 13.04 -37.53
N ASP A 212 9.31 13.91 -37.55
CA ASP A 212 9.16 14.91 -38.61
C ASP A 212 10.30 15.93 -38.61
N PHE A 213 10.75 16.36 -37.43
CA PHE A 213 11.93 17.23 -37.30
C PHE A 213 13.19 16.55 -37.81
N LEU A 214 13.44 15.30 -37.40
CA LEU A 214 14.60 14.52 -37.84
C LEU A 214 14.56 14.21 -39.34
N LYS A 215 13.37 13.93 -39.91
CA LYS A 215 13.20 13.75 -41.36
C LYS A 215 13.59 15.02 -42.12
N LYS A 216 13.08 16.18 -41.70
CA LYS A 216 13.47 17.47 -42.33
C LYS A 216 14.96 17.73 -42.24
N SER A 217 15.56 17.51 -41.07
CA SER A 217 17.00 17.67 -40.89
C SER A 217 17.82 16.68 -41.73
N LEU A 218 17.34 15.45 -41.88
CA LEU A 218 17.95 14.44 -42.74
C LEU A 218 17.85 14.83 -44.22
N ASP A 219 16.71 15.33 -44.67
CA ASP A 219 16.51 15.82 -46.04
C ASP A 219 17.45 17.00 -46.34
N GLU A 220 17.56 17.97 -45.42
CA GLU A 220 18.52 19.08 -45.51
C GLU A 220 19.97 18.57 -45.62
N LYS A 221 20.36 17.61 -44.77
CA LYS A 221 21.70 17.03 -44.78
C LYS A 221 21.97 16.21 -46.04
N ASN A 222 20.97 15.52 -46.59
CA ASN A 222 21.08 14.80 -47.84
C ASN A 222 21.27 15.75 -49.03
N VAL A 223 20.56 16.89 -49.05
CA VAL A 223 20.77 17.94 -50.05
C VAL A 223 22.17 18.52 -49.93
N GLU A 224 22.63 18.85 -48.72
CA GLU A 224 23.99 19.35 -48.46
C GLU A 224 25.06 18.34 -48.92
N ALA A 225 24.86 17.06 -48.62
CA ALA A 225 25.75 15.98 -49.04
C ALA A 225 25.76 15.80 -50.57
N SER A 226 24.60 15.94 -51.24
CA SER A 226 24.52 15.88 -52.70
C SER A 226 25.29 17.03 -53.35
N ILE A 227 25.12 18.27 -52.85
CA ILE A 227 25.86 19.44 -53.33
C ILE A 227 27.37 19.24 -53.12
N LYS A 228 27.78 18.77 -51.93
CA LYS A 228 29.19 18.48 -51.65
C LYS A 228 29.74 17.40 -52.57
N LYS A 229 28.98 16.33 -52.84
CA LYS A 229 29.38 15.25 -53.74
C LYS A 229 29.56 15.75 -55.18
N GLU A 230 28.67 16.62 -55.66
CA GLU A 230 28.79 17.25 -56.97
C GLU A 230 29.99 18.21 -57.03
N SER A 231 30.21 19.01 -55.99
CA SER A 231 31.40 19.87 -55.87
C SER A 231 32.71 19.06 -55.82
N LEU A 232 32.69 17.89 -55.18
CA LEU A 232 33.85 17.00 -55.12
C LEU A 232 34.10 16.38 -56.49
N SER A 233 33.06 15.91 -57.18
CA SER A 233 33.19 15.36 -58.54
C SER A 233 33.79 16.40 -59.49
N THR A 234 33.31 17.64 -59.45
CA THR A 234 33.84 18.73 -60.29
C THR A 234 35.28 19.10 -59.91
N ALA A 235 35.62 19.11 -58.62
CA ALA A 235 37.00 19.31 -58.16
C ALA A 235 37.94 18.16 -58.55
N GLU A 236 37.47 16.91 -58.50
CA GLU A 236 38.19 15.73 -58.95
C GLU A 236 38.44 15.78 -60.45
N ASP A 237 37.45 16.14 -61.25
CA ASP A 237 37.60 16.33 -62.70
C ASP A 237 38.60 17.45 -63.03
N ALA A 238 38.52 18.57 -62.32
CA ALA A 238 39.47 19.68 -62.45
C ALA A 238 40.90 19.27 -62.03
N PHE A 239 41.04 18.50 -60.95
CA PHE A 239 42.32 17.94 -60.53
C PHE A 239 42.88 16.97 -61.56
N ARG A 240 42.03 16.12 -62.16
CA ARG A 240 42.41 15.20 -63.23
C ARG A 240 42.90 15.95 -64.47
N ALA A 241 42.24 17.04 -64.83
CA ALA A 241 42.65 17.90 -65.92
C ALA A 241 44.00 18.58 -65.62
N LYS A 242 44.17 19.15 -64.43
CA LYS A 242 45.45 19.74 -64.00
C LYS A 242 46.58 18.71 -63.92
N LYS A 243 46.32 17.49 -63.45
CA LYS A 243 47.29 16.39 -63.42
C LYS A 243 47.72 15.97 -64.82
N LYS A 244 46.79 15.91 -65.79
CA LYS A 244 47.12 15.69 -67.20
C LYS A 244 48.00 16.82 -67.74
N ALA A 245 47.65 18.08 -67.48
CA ALA A 245 48.43 19.24 -67.89
C ALA A 245 49.85 19.24 -67.28
N LEU A 246 49.98 18.93 -65.99
CA LEU A 246 51.27 18.77 -65.31
C LEU A 246 52.10 17.64 -65.94
N GLY A 247 51.47 16.53 -66.34
CA GLY A 247 52.13 15.44 -67.05
C GLY A 247 52.66 15.84 -68.42
N VAL A 248 52.00 16.76 -69.12
CA VAL A 248 52.48 17.35 -70.38
C VAL A 248 53.64 18.31 -70.10
N LEU A 249 53.48 19.24 -69.16
CA LEU A 249 54.53 20.17 -68.75
C LEU A 249 55.81 19.48 -68.29
N ASN A 250 55.72 18.37 -67.55
CA ASN A 250 56.89 17.59 -67.16
C ASN A 250 57.60 16.94 -68.36
N ARG A 251 56.85 16.52 -69.39
CA ARG A 251 57.46 16.00 -70.63
C ARG A 251 58.15 17.11 -71.40
N ASP A 252 57.52 18.28 -71.49
CA ASP A 252 58.08 19.46 -72.15
C ASP A 252 59.32 19.96 -71.39
N GLN A 253 59.30 19.95 -70.06
CA GLN A 253 60.46 20.27 -69.22
C GLN A 253 61.60 19.27 -69.44
N GLN A 254 61.33 17.96 -69.44
CA GLN A 254 62.35 16.95 -69.75
C GLN A 254 62.90 17.08 -71.16
N HIS A 255 62.07 17.51 -72.13
CA HIS A 255 62.52 17.79 -73.49
C HIS A 255 63.47 18.98 -73.52
N MET A 256 63.08 20.12 -72.92
CA MET A 256 63.92 21.30 -72.81
C MET A 256 65.20 21.04 -72.03
N GLU A 257 65.18 20.23 -70.97
CA GLU A 257 66.39 19.83 -70.23
C GLU A 257 67.35 19.01 -71.10
N ARG A 258 66.84 18.13 -71.96
CA ARG A 258 67.68 17.41 -72.94
C ARG A 258 68.26 18.33 -73.99
N GLU A 259 67.44 19.19 -74.59
CA GLU A 259 67.90 20.18 -75.58
C GLU A 259 68.96 21.12 -74.98
N MET A 260 68.76 21.55 -73.73
CA MET A 260 69.73 22.38 -73.01
C MET A 260 71.02 21.60 -72.76
N SER A 261 70.94 20.32 -72.36
CA SER A 261 72.13 19.47 -72.16
C SER A 261 72.90 19.20 -73.44
N GLU A 262 72.21 18.99 -74.57
CA GLU A 262 72.83 18.81 -75.89
C GLU A 262 73.52 20.10 -76.35
N SER A 263 72.85 21.25 -76.23
CA SER A 263 73.45 22.55 -76.57
C SER A 263 74.66 22.89 -75.68
N LEU A 264 74.61 22.51 -74.40
CA LEU A 264 75.74 22.70 -73.47
C LEU A 264 76.93 21.80 -73.80
N ALA A 265 76.67 20.59 -74.30
CA ALA A 265 77.71 19.69 -74.81
C ALA A 265 78.35 20.21 -76.11
N GLU A 266 77.56 20.73 -77.05
CA GLU A 266 78.07 21.38 -78.27
C GLU A 266 78.95 22.59 -77.95
N LYS A 267 78.52 23.43 -76.99
CA LYS A 267 79.29 24.59 -76.55
C LYS A 267 80.62 24.20 -75.89
N LYS A 268 80.64 23.17 -75.04
CA LYS A 268 81.88 22.61 -74.47
C LYS A 268 82.83 22.08 -75.55
N GLN A 269 82.29 21.41 -76.57
CA GLN A 269 83.10 20.88 -77.67
C GLN A 269 83.70 22.02 -78.52
N GLN A 270 82.96 23.11 -78.75
CA GLN A 270 83.49 24.32 -79.38
C GLN A 270 84.61 24.96 -78.56
N GLU A 271 84.46 25.02 -77.23
CA GLU A 271 85.48 25.56 -76.32
C GLU A 271 86.77 24.73 -76.38
N GLU A 272 86.67 23.40 -76.41
CA GLU A 272 87.82 22.50 -76.48
C GLU A 272 88.60 22.62 -77.81
N VAL A 273 87.89 22.84 -78.93
CA VAL A 273 88.50 23.08 -80.24
C VAL A 273 89.23 24.42 -80.28
N LEU A 274 88.61 25.49 -79.77
CA LEU A 274 89.22 26.82 -79.71
C LEU A 274 90.46 26.84 -78.80
N THR A 275 90.43 26.09 -77.70
CA THR A 275 91.58 25.98 -76.79
C THR A 275 92.80 25.34 -77.47
N LYS A 276 92.58 24.30 -78.29
CA LYS A 276 93.62 23.65 -79.11
C LYS A 276 94.16 24.57 -80.22
N GLU A 277 93.33 25.42 -80.82
CA GLU A 277 93.79 26.42 -81.79
C GLU A 277 94.66 27.52 -81.16
N ILE A 278 94.34 27.93 -79.94
CA ILE A 278 95.14 28.91 -79.19
C ILE A 278 96.51 28.31 -78.81
N GLU A 279 96.56 27.06 -78.34
CA GLU A 279 97.83 26.36 -78.06
C GLU A 279 98.72 26.27 -79.30
N ASN A 280 98.16 25.85 -80.44
CA ASN A 280 98.91 25.76 -81.70
C ASN A 280 99.42 27.12 -82.20
N SER A 281 98.65 28.19 -81.99
CA SER A 281 99.06 29.56 -82.35
C SER A 281 100.21 30.05 -81.46
N THR A 282 100.24 29.64 -80.20
CA THR A 282 101.29 30.01 -79.23
C THR A 282 102.63 29.36 -79.56
N ILE A 283 102.61 28.08 -79.96
CA ILE A 283 103.80 27.35 -80.42
C ILE A 283 104.39 28.02 -81.68
N ARG A 284 103.52 28.42 -82.62
CA ARG A 284 103.94 29.05 -83.88
C ARG A 284 104.55 30.45 -83.69
N ILE A 285 104.10 31.19 -82.68
CA ILE A 285 104.70 32.50 -82.30
C ILE A 285 106.09 32.30 -81.68
N ALA A 286 106.31 31.21 -80.94
CA ALA A 286 107.62 30.91 -80.36
C ALA A 286 108.67 30.58 -81.43
N GLU A 287 108.31 29.79 -82.45
CA GLU A 287 109.21 29.42 -83.57
C GLU A 287 109.64 30.65 -84.40
N VAL A 288 108.70 31.54 -84.71
CA VAL A 288 108.99 32.76 -85.50
C VAL A 288 109.91 33.74 -84.76
N ASN A 289 109.82 33.81 -83.42
CA ASN A 289 110.72 34.64 -82.61
C ASN A 289 112.15 34.10 -82.55
N GLU A 290 112.33 32.78 -82.66
CA GLU A 290 113.66 32.15 -82.66
C GLU A 290 114.40 32.37 -83.98
N GLU A 291 113.67 32.34 -85.11
CA GLU A 291 114.21 32.71 -86.42
C GLU A 291 114.58 34.21 -86.52
N LEU A 292 113.78 35.08 -85.91
CA LEU A 292 114.03 36.53 -85.90
C LEU A 292 115.33 36.90 -85.17
N ASN A 293 115.64 36.22 -84.06
CA ASN A 293 116.83 36.49 -83.25
C ASN A 293 118.13 36.07 -83.95
N LYS A 294 118.12 35.05 -84.82
CA LYS A 294 119.29 34.67 -85.63
C LYS A 294 119.64 35.74 -86.68
N ILE A 295 118.64 36.33 -87.33
CA ILE A 295 118.83 37.34 -88.39
C ILE A 295 119.35 38.66 -87.82
N VAL A 296 118.99 39.01 -86.57
CA VAL A 296 119.48 40.23 -85.90
C VAL A 296 120.97 40.12 -85.51
N GLY A 297 121.47 38.92 -85.20
CA GLY A 297 122.88 38.68 -84.86
C GLY A 297 123.84 38.82 -86.05
N GLU A 298 123.41 38.44 -87.25
CA GLU A 298 124.24 38.55 -88.47
C GLU A 298 124.34 40.00 -88.99
N LEU A 299 123.36 40.85 -88.69
CA LEU A 299 123.30 42.26 -89.10
C LEU A 299 124.11 43.22 -88.21
N GLN A 300 124.48 42.83 -86.99
CA GLN A 300 125.30 43.65 -86.08
C GLN A 300 126.80 43.61 -86.40
N ASN A 301 127.32 42.49 -86.91
CA ASN A 301 128.74 42.36 -87.22
C ASN A 301 129.15 43.04 -88.54
N ALA A 302 128.22 43.27 -89.48
CA ALA A 302 128.50 43.92 -90.76
C ALA A 302 128.51 45.46 -90.72
N LYS A 303 128.15 46.08 -89.59
CA LYS A 303 127.98 47.54 -89.46
C LYS A 303 129.14 48.25 -88.74
N ILE A 304 130.02 47.51 -88.08
CA ILE A 304 131.11 48.08 -87.27
C ILE A 304 132.38 48.34 -88.10
N ASP A 305 132.68 47.53 -89.12
CA ASP A 305 133.93 47.73 -89.90
C ASP A 305 133.84 48.80 -91.01
N TYR A 306 132.64 49.20 -91.46
CA TYR A 306 132.49 50.20 -92.52
C TYR A 306 132.64 51.66 -92.03
N HIS A 307 132.62 51.91 -90.71
CA HIS A 307 132.60 53.27 -90.15
C HIS A 307 133.95 53.80 -89.62
N GLU A 308 135.01 52.99 -89.54
CA GLU A 308 136.36 53.50 -89.18
C GLU A 308 137.12 54.09 -90.39
N GLY A 309 136.79 53.70 -91.63
CA GLY A 309 137.45 54.19 -92.86
C GLY A 309 137.15 55.65 -93.24
N SER A 310 136.00 56.21 -92.82
CA SER A 310 135.58 57.58 -93.22
C SER A 310 136.01 58.70 -92.27
N ARG A 311 136.57 58.40 -91.08
CA ARG A 311 136.92 59.44 -90.08
C ARG A 311 138.37 59.89 -90.07
N GLN A 312 139.31 59.14 -90.66
CA GLN A 312 140.72 59.56 -90.74
C GLN A 312 141.04 60.45 -91.97
N GLN A 313 140.28 60.35 -93.06
CA GLN A 313 140.49 61.18 -94.27
C GLN A 313 140.12 62.66 -94.06
N MET A 314 139.22 62.99 -93.14
CA MET A 314 138.76 64.38 -92.95
C MET A 314 139.59 65.21 -91.96
N LYS A 315 140.53 64.60 -91.21
CA LYS A 315 141.32 65.29 -90.18
C LYS A 315 142.69 65.78 -90.64
N ALA A 316 143.25 65.25 -91.74
CA ALA A 316 144.55 65.70 -92.26
C ALA A 316 144.42 66.89 -93.25
N GLU A 317 143.35 66.96 -94.05
CA GLU A 317 143.07 68.11 -94.94
C GLU A 317 142.83 69.43 -94.17
N ILE A 318 142.46 69.35 -92.88
CA ILE A 318 142.28 70.51 -92.00
C ILE A 318 143.62 71.03 -91.44
N LEU A 319 144.68 70.22 -91.43
CA LEU A 319 146.00 70.64 -90.94
C LEU A 319 146.83 71.35 -92.04
N GLU A 320 146.53 71.06 -93.30
CA GLU A 320 147.13 71.71 -94.47
C GLU A 320 146.58 73.14 -94.71
N SER A 321 145.39 73.44 -94.17
CA SER A 321 144.74 74.75 -94.30
C SER A 321 145.14 75.77 -93.21
N LEU A 322 145.68 75.34 -92.07
CA LEU A 322 146.07 76.24 -90.97
C LEU A 322 147.53 76.74 -91.02
N LYS A 323 148.46 76.07 -91.72
CA LYS A 323 149.84 76.59 -91.89
C LYS A 323 150.00 77.60 -93.04
N ARG A 324 148.95 77.85 -93.83
CA ARG A 324 148.95 78.82 -94.93
C ARG A 324 148.54 80.24 -94.50
N LEU A 325 148.05 80.43 -93.27
CA LEU A 325 147.38 81.68 -92.84
C LEU A 325 148.08 82.48 -91.73
N TYR A 326 149.06 81.93 -90.99
CA TYR A 326 149.81 82.66 -89.95
C TYR A 326 151.31 82.26 -89.94
N PRO A 327 152.23 83.11 -90.46
CA PRO A 327 153.64 82.73 -90.65
C PRO A 327 154.58 82.85 -89.44
N ASP A 328 154.15 83.39 -88.28
CA ASP A 328 155.06 83.70 -87.15
C ASP A 328 154.46 83.41 -85.75
N SER A 329 153.92 82.22 -85.53
CA SER A 329 153.62 81.79 -84.16
C SER A 329 153.45 80.27 -84.02
N VAL A 330 154.16 79.74 -83.02
CA VAL A 330 153.98 78.46 -82.32
C VAL A 330 154.86 77.29 -82.78
N VAL A 331 155.93 77.18 -81.99
CA VAL A 331 156.80 76.06 -81.66
C VAL A 331 156.02 74.94 -80.95
N ILE A 332 156.24 73.69 -81.40
CA ILE A 332 156.40 72.39 -80.68
C ILE A 332 155.31 72.04 -79.64
N GLU A 333 154.61 70.90 -79.70
CA GLU A 333 155.02 69.49 -79.56
C GLU A 333 154.17 68.52 -80.38
#